data_AF-A0A0R3RCX7-F1
#
_entry.id   AF-A0A0R3RCX7-F1
#
_cell.length_a   1.000
_cell.length_b   1.000
_cell.length_c   1.000
_cell.angle_alpha   90.00
_cell.angle_beta   90.00
_cell.angle_gamma   90.00
#
_symmetry.space_group_name_H-M   'P 1'
#
loop_
_entity.id
_entity.type
_entity.pdbx_description
1 polymer ?
#
loop_
_entity_poly.entity_id
_entity_poly.type
_entity_poly.pdbx_seq_one_letter_code
_entity_poly.pdbx_strand_id
1 'polypeptide(L)'
;LLGAMSSPLKRHTISFAGGVKNLLYRLYPQGVTAPQIIESVGMRQSDDDYCKITNIASKNDYFCRNGGICYSTNDGPKCDCSFTDFRGQRCEQVRFDSHLSFNGRELIGYDVSNNSAGIIRFRSENITLSFKTTHSRALLYIGGDRLVYL
;
A
#
# COMPACT_ATOMS: atom_id res chain seq x y z
N LEU A 1 -4.79 21.10 27.91
CA LEU A 1 -5.50 19.92 27.35
C LEU A 1 -5.99 20.28 25.95
N LEU A 2 -5.12 20.17 24.95
CA LEU A 2 -5.50 20.40 23.55
C LEU A 2 -6.10 19.08 23.03
N GLY A 3 -7.41 19.08 22.79
CA GLY A 3 -8.10 17.92 22.25
C GLY A 3 -7.52 17.55 20.89
N ALA A 4 -7.04 16.33 20.76
CA ALA A 4 -6.65 15.77 19.48
C ALA A 4 -7.90 15.75 18.57
N MET A 5 -7.93 16.67 17.61
CA MET A 5 -8.88 16.64 16.50
C MET A 5 -8.47 15.50 15.56
N SER A 6 -8.74 14.25 15.96
CA SER A 6 -8.73 13.14 15.02
C SER A 6 -9.98 13.26 14.15
N SER A 7 -9.85 13.98 13.03
CA SER A 7 -10.89 14.03 12.01
C SER A 7 -11.22 12.60 11.57
N PRO A 8 -12.51 12.18 11.56
CA PRO A 8 -12.91 10.85 11.10
C PRO A 8 -12.55 10.59 9.62
N LEU A 9 -12.20 11.65 8.87
CA LEU A 9 -11.68 11.56 7.50
C LEU A 9 -10.26 10.98 7.41
N LYS A 10 -9.51 10.92 8.52
CA LYS A 10 -8.11 10.45 8.56
C LYS A 10 -7.90 9.03 8.02
N ARG A 11 -8.92 8.16 8.09
CA ARG A 11 -8.81 6.77 7.56
C ARG A 11 -8.81 6.69 6.04
N HIS A 12 -9.33 7.70 5.34
CA HIS A 12 -9.45 7.71 3.88
C HIS A 12 -8.58 8.77 3.20
N THR A 13 -7.80 9.54 3.97
CA THR A 13 -6.80 10.44 3.41
C THR A 13 -5.56 9.66 3.02
N ILE A 14 -5.11 9.85 1.78
CA ILE A 14 -3.79 9.36 1.35
C ILE A 14 -2.75 10.10 2.20
N SER A 15 -2.02 9.36 3.03
CA SER A 15 -0.91 9.92 3.78
C SER A 15 0.21 10.31 2.82
N PHE A 16 0.84 11.46 3.05
CA PHE A 16 2.02 11.85 2.31
C PHE A 16 3.13 10.81 2.52
N ALA A 17 3.67 10.27 1.42
CA ALA A 17 4.79 9.34 1.42
C ALA A 17 5.97 10.00 0.69
N GLY A 18 6.93 10.51 1.46
CA GLY A 18 8.11 11.19 0.92
C GLY A 18 8.98 11.80 2.02
N GLY A 19 10.12 12.35 1.62
CA GLY A 19 10.99 13.11 2.51
C GLY A 19 10.57 14.58 2.58
N VAL A 20 10.46 15.12 3.80
CA VAL A 20 10.30 16.57 4.02
C VAL A 20 11.60 17.09 4.63
N LYS A 21 12.16 18.17 4.06
CA LYS A 21 13.39 18.81 4.53
C LYS A 21 13.19 20.32 4.61
N ASN A 22 14.03 20.98 5.41
CA ASN A 22 14.04 22.44 5.56
C ASN A 22 12.67 23.01 5.96
N LEU A 23 11.96 22.31 6.86
CA LEU A 23 10.66 22.76 7.35
C LEU A 23 10.84 23.97 8.27
N LEU A 24 10.15 25.05 7.95
CA LEU A 24 10.25 26.34 8.64
C LEU A 24 8.85 26.83 8.99
N TYR A 25 8.63 27.12 10.27
CA TYR A 25 7.38 27.70 10.79
C TYR A 25 7.56 29.19 11.02
N ARG A 26 6.67 29.98 10.43
CA ARG A 26 6.60 31.41 10.68
C ARG A 26 5.79 31.64 11.96
N LEU A 27 6.44 32.19 12.99
CA LEU A 27 5.81 32.59 14.23
C LEU A 27 5.79 34.12 14.28
N TYR A 28 4.61 34.70 14.39
CA TYR A 28 4.48 36.15 14.55
C TYR A 28 4.34 36.50 16.04
N PRO A 29 5.09 37.49 16.58
CA PRO A 29 6.07 38.35 15.92
C PRO A 29 7.51 37.79 15.88
N GLN A 30 7.76 36.57 16.38
CA GLN A 30 9.11 36.06 16.70
C GLN A 30 9.97 35.58 15.51
N GLY A 31 9.49 35.70 14.27
CA GLY A 31 10.26 35.36 13.06
C GLY A 31 9.97 33.96 12.51
N VAL A 32 11.02 33.18 12.22
CA VAL A 32 10.92 31.84 11.63
C VAL A 32 11.69 30.85 12.53
N THR A 33 11.13 29.66 12.75
CA THR A 33 11.76 28.60 13.54
C THR A 33 11.63 27.23 12.87
N ALA A 34 12.51 26.30 13.20
CA ALA A 34 12.35 24.90 12.79
C ALA A 34 11.45 24.16 13.81
N PRO A 35 10.43 23.41 13.37
CA PRO A 35 9.58 22.66 14.29
C PRO A 35 10.35 21.50 14.94
N GLN A 36 10.04 21.24 16.21
CA GLN A 36 10.50 20.05 16.90
C GLN A 36 9.54 18.89 16.63
N ILE A 37 10.08 17.69 16.40
CA ILE A 37 9.28 16.48 16.25
C ILE A 37 8.74 16.10 17.63
N ILE A 38 7.42 16.12 17.80
CA ILE A 38 6.75 15.80 19.07
C ILE A 38 6.54 14.29 19.20
N GLU A 39 6.15 13.63 18.12
CA GLU A 39 5.91 12.19 18.04
C GLU A 39 6.13 11.72 16.60
N SER A 40 6.72 10.53 16.43
CA SER A 40 6.85 9.91 15.12
C SER A 40 6.67 8.40 15.24
N VAL A 41 5.85 7.82 14.37
CA VAL A 41 5.68 6.37 14.24
C VAL A 41 5.96 5.98 12.80
N GLY A 42 6.93 5.08 12.59
CA GLY A 42 7.28 4.59 11.26
C GLY A 42 8.00 5.58 10.35
N MET A 43 8.49 6.72 10.87
CA MET A 43 9.30 7.67 10.09
C MET A 43 10.73 7.14 9.90
N ARG A 44 11.26 7.31 8.69
CA ARG A 44 12.64 6.93 8.38
C ARG A 44 13.62 7.95 8.96
N GLN A 45 14.65 7.47 9.64
CA GLN A 45 15.67 8.31 10.30
C GLN A 45 16.83 8.66 9.37
N SER A 46 17.04 7.87 8.32
CA SER A 46 18.08 8.07 7.31
C SER A 46 17.48 8.36 5.94
N ASP A 47 18.26 9.00 5.08
CA ASP A 47 17.98 9.18 3.67
C ASP A 47 18.58 8.08 2.77
N ASP A 48 19.21 7.07 3.37
CA ASP A 48 19.84 5.98 2.65
C ASP A 48 18.85 5.28 1.71
N ASP A 49 19.28 5.09 0.47
CA ASP A 49 18.51 4.41 -0.57
C ASP A 49 19.12 3.03 -0.82
N TYR A 50 18.63 2.05 -0.07
CA TYR A 50 19.01 0.65 -0.17
C TYR A 50 18.43 -0.05 -1.41
N CYS A 51 17.53 0.61 -2.15
CA CYS A 51 16.93 0.08 -3.37
C CYS A 51 17.74 0.41 -4.62
N LYS A 52 18.83 1.17 -4.49
CA LYS A 52 19.78 1.39 -5.58
C LYS A 52 20.43 0.08 -5.99
N ILE A 53 20.62 -0.06 -7.31
CA ILE A 53 21.35 -1.18 -7.89
C ILE A 53 22.76 -1.18 -7.31
N THR A 54 23.16 -2.29 -6.69
CA THR A 54 24.55 -2.47 -6.28
C THR A 54 25.31 -3.15 -7.40
N ASN A 55 26.39 -2.52 -7.87
CA ASN A 55 27.28 -3.09 -8.87
C ASN A 55 28.31 -3.97 -8.16
N ILE A 56 27.90 -5.15 -7.71
CA ILE A 56 28.83 -6.13 -7.16
C ILE A 56 29.14 -7.15 -8.26
N ALA A 57 30.40 -7.19 -8.72
CA ALA A 57 30.92 -8.15 -9.70
C ALA A 57 30.19 -8.16 -11.07
N SER A 58 29.98 -6.98 -11.66
CA SER A 58 29.44 -6.81 -13.02
C SER A 58 28.03 -7.38 -13.24
N LYS A 59 27.29 -7.64 -12.15
CA LYS A 59 25.89 -8.07 -12.19
C LYS A 59 25.03 -7.04 -11.49
N ASN A 60 24.08 -6.45 -12.22
CA ASN A 60 23.07 -5.59 -11.63
C ASN A 60 22.13 -6.46 -10.77
N ASP A 61 22.37 -6.53 -9.46
CA ASP A 61 21.47 -7.22 -8.53
C ASP A 61 20.52 -6.21 -7.91
N TYR A 62 19.27 -6.22 -8.36
CA TYR A 62 18.19 -5.54 -7.66
C TYR A 62 17.84 -6.31 -6.40
N PHE A 63 17.62 -5.61 -5.28
CA PHE A 63 17.26 -6.28 -4.03
C PHE A 63 15.96 -7.08 -4.19
N CYS A 64 14.92 -6.50 -4.76
CA CYS A 64 13.68 -7.23 -5.08
C CYS A 64 13.77 -7.91 -6.44
N ARG A 65 13.36 -9.18 -6.50
CA ARG A 65 13.30 -9.98 -7.72
C ARG A 65 11.87 -10.01 -8.28
N ASN A 66 11.74 -10.56 -9.48
CA ASN A 66 10.45 -10.88 -10.11
C ASN A 66 9.44 -9.71 -10.14
N GLY A 67 9.92 -8.50 -10.35
CA GLY A 67 9.08 -7.30 -10.44
C GLY A 67 8.54 -6.78 -9.10
N GLY A 68 9.03 -7.28 -7.96
CA GLY A 68 8.66 -6.75 -6.64
C GLY A 68 9.07 -5.28 -6.46
N ILE A 69 8.24 -4.51 -5.75
CA ILE A 69 8.50 -3.09 -5.50
C ILE A 69 9.46 -2.97 -4.31
N CYS A 70 10.62 -2.36 -4.52
CA CYS A 70 11.59 -2.10 -3.46
C CYS A 70 11.27 -0.80 -2.72
N TYR A 71 11.30 -0.83 -1.39
CA TYR A 71 11.28 0.35 -0.55
C TYR A 71 12.32 0.25 0.58
N SER A 72 12.95 1.39 0.88
CA SER A 72 14.03 1.48 1.86
C SER A 72 13.47 1.81 3.25
N THR A 73 13.80 0.99 4.27
CA THR A 73 13.43 1.21 5.68
C THR A 73 14.65 1.52 6.54
N ASN A 74 14.45 1.79 7.84
CA ASN A 74 15.55 1.95 8.79
C ASN A 74 16.39 0.68 8.97
N ASP A 75 15.81 -0.49 8.66
CA ASP A 75 16.45 -1.80 8.82
C ASP A 75 17.03 -2.33 7.48
N GLY A 76 17.08 -1.49 6.44
CA GLY A 76 17.51 -1.87 5.10
C GLY A 76 16.38 -1.97 4.06
N PRO A 77 16.62 -2.62 2.92
CA PRO A 77 15.63 -2.72 1.85
C PRO A 77 14.58 -3.79 2.17
N LYS A 78 13.32 -3.52 1.82
CA LYS A 78 12.21 -4.46 1.86
C LYS A 78 11.48 -4.49 0.52
N CYS A 79 10.79 -5.60 0.27
CA CYS A 79 10.06 -5.82 -0.97
C CYS A 79 8.56 -5.95 -0.71
N ASP A 80 7.76 -5.28 -1.52
CA ASP A 80 6.34 -5.56 -1.67
C ASP A 80 6.13 -6.49 -2.87
N CYS A 81 5.73 -7.72 -2.58
CA CYS A 81 5.43 -8.76 -3.56
C CYS A 81 3.91 -8.91 -3.82
N SER A 82 3.07 -8.01 -3.30
CA SER A 82 1.60 -8.16 -3.32
C SER A 82 1.01 -8.20 -4.73
N PHE A 83 1.71 -7.61 -5.70
CA PHE A 83 1.32 -7.58 -7.11
C PHE A 83 2.17 -8.53 -7.97
N THR A 84 2.78 -9.55 -7.37
CA THR A 84 3.55 -10.58 -8.08
C THR A 84 3.09 -11.98 -7.66
N ASP A 85 3.39 -12.98 -8.49
CA ASP A 85 3.17 -14.40 -8.16
C ASP A 85 4.27 -14.98 -7.26
N PHE A 86 4.99 -14.11 -6.56
CA PHE A 86 6.15 -14.47 -5.75
C PHE A 86 6.00 -13.98 -4.31
N ARG A 87 6.76 -14.63 -3.42
CA ARG A 87 6.84 -14.35 -1.98
C ARG A 87 8.28 -14.49 -1.50
N GLY A 88 8.50 -14.26 -0.21
CA GLY A 88 9.83 -14.23 0.40
C GLY A 88 10.36 -12.82 0.53
N GLN A 89 11.49 -12.67 1.22
CA GLN A 89 12.05 -11.35 1.57
C GLN A 89 12.44 -10.53 0.34
N ARG A 90 12.82 -11.19 -0.74
CA ARG A 90 13.24 -10.60 -2.02
C ARG A 90 12.30 -10.96 -3.17
N CYS A 91 11.08 -11.43 -2.88
CA CYS A 91 10.14 -11.97 -3.87
C CYS A 91 10.76 -13.11 -4.73
N GLU A 92 11.58 -13.94 -4.13
CA GLU A 92 12.36 -14.98 -4.82
C GLU A 92 11.65 -16.33 -4.93
N GLN A 93 10.62 -16.57 -4.13
CA GLN A 93 9.92 -17.85 -4.04
C GLN A 93 8.60 -17.78 -4.79
N VAL A 94 8.24 -18.82 -5.54
CA VAL A 94 6.91 -18.87 -6.19
C VAL A 94 5.82 -19.00 -5.13
N ARG A 95 4.74 -18.25 -5.30
CA ARG A 95 3.54 -18.34 -4.48
C ARG A 95 2.61 -19.37 -5.11
N PHE A 96 2.44 -20.53 -4.46
CA PHE A 96 1.56 -21.59 -4.96
C PHE A 96 0.08 -21.35 -4.60
N ASP A 97 -0.18 -20.49 -3.62
CA ASP A 97 -1.50 -20.32 -3.01
C ASP A 97 -2.29 -19.11 -3.58
N SER A 98 -1.80 -18.44 -4.63
CA SER A 98 -2.46 -17.25 -5.20
C SER A 98 -3.55 -17.54 -6.21
N HIS A 99 -3.70 -18.80 -6.63
CA HIS A 99 -4.70 -19.20 -7.63
C HIS A 99 -5.93 -19.80 -6.98
N LEU A 100 -7.05 -19.10 -7.10
CA LEU A 100 -8.37 -19.62 -6.74
C LEU A 100 -8.97 -20.35 -7.94
N SER A 101 -9.47 -21.55 -7.71
CA SER A 101 -10.23 -22.31 -8.70
C SER A 101 -11.71 -22.28 -8.32
N PHE A 102 -12.56 -21.94 -9.28
CA PHE A 102 -14.02 -21.87 -9.09
C PHE A 102 -14.71 -22.83 -10.06
N ASN A 103 -15.61 -23.66 -9.54
CA ASN A 103 -16.38 -24.65 -10.29
C ASN A 103 -17.79 -24.15 -10.68
N GLY A 104 -18.04 -22.84 -10.58
CA GLY A 104 -19.25 -22.17 -11.06
C GLY A 104 -20.34 -21.87 -10.01
N ARG A 105 -20.27 -22.48 -8.82
CA ARG A 105 -21.18 -22.19 -7.69
C ARG A 105 -20.50 -21.55 -6.48
N GLU A 106 -19.21 -21.27 -6.61
CA GLU A 106 -18.36 -20.75 -5.54
C GLU A 106 -18.16 -19.25 -5.75
N LEU A 107 -18.10 -18.50 -4.66
CA LEU A 107 -17.78 -17.08 -4.66
C LEU A 107 -16.93 -16.75 -3.44
N ILE A 108 -16.07 -15.76 -3.59
CA ILE A 108 -15.33 -15.14 -2.48
C ILE A 108 -15.71 -13.67 -2.47
N GLY A 109 -16.11 -13.19 -1.29
CA GLY A 109 -16.52 -11.81 -1.08
C GLY A 109 -16.06 -11.33 0.28
N TYR A 110 -15.83 -10.03 0.38
CA TYR A 110 -15.50 -9.35 1.62
C TYR A 110 -16.62 -8.36 1.96
N ASP A 111 -17.13 -8.42 3.19
CA ASP A 111 -18.09 -7.45 3.69
C ASP A 111 -17.35 -6.35 4.46
N VAL A 112 -17.26 -5.17 3.85
CA VAL A 112 -16.54 -4.02 4.40
C VAL A 112 -17.43 -3.08 5.21
N SER A 113 -18.76 -3.33 5.28
CA SER A 113 -19.67 -2.46 6.02
C SER A 113 -19.34 -2.38 7.51
N ASN A 114 -18.92 -3.51 8.09
CA ASN A 114 -18.68 -3.61 9.54
C ASN A 114 -17.31 -3.06 9.98
N ASN A 115 -16.35 -2.93 9.07
CA ASN A 115 -15.00 -2.43 9.37
C ASN A 115 -14.83 -0.92 9.11
N SER A 116 -15.91 -0.27 8.65
CA SER A 116 -15.89 1.12 8.25
C SER A 116 -16.70 1.94 9.25
N ALA A 117 -16.13 3.02 9.78
CA ALA A 117 -16.85 3.94 10.68
C ALA A 117 -17.94 4.77 9.95
N GLY A 118 -18.28 4.42 8.71
CA GLY A 118 -19.24 5.08 7.84
C GLY A 118 -19.38 4.36 6.49
N ILE A 119 -20.36 4.79 5.68
CA ILE A 119 -20.60 4.27 4.33
C ILE A 119 -19.36 4.55 3.47
N ILE A 120 -18.78 3.49 2.89
CA ILE A 120 -17.67 3.62 1.98
C ILE A 120 -18.19 4.17 0.64
N ARG A 121 -17.77 5.39 0.29
CA ARG A 121 -18.06 6.02 -0.99
C ARG A 121 -16.76 6.23 -1.75
N PHE A 122 -16.55 5.45 -2.80
CA PHE A 122 -15.41 5.63 -3.70
C PHE A 122 -15.79 6.52 -4.88
N ARG A 123 -14.92 7.48 -5.23
CA ARG A 123 -15.06 8.28 -6.47
C ARG A 123 -14.48 7.54 -7.69
N SER A 124 -13.52 6.64 -7.48
CA SER A 124 -12.87 5.82 -8.49
C SER A 124 -12.29 4.59 -7.81
N GLU A 125 -12.37 3.44 -8.49
CA GLU A 125 -11.76 2.18 -8.07
C GLU A 125 -10.79 1.71 -9.16
N ASN A 126 -9.69 1.05 -8.75
CA ASN A 126 -8.75 0.43 -9.68
C ASN A 126 -8.65 -1.05 -9.35
N ILE A 127 -9.16 -1.90 -10.25
CA ILE A 127 -9.28 -3.34 -10.05
C ILE A 127 -8.57 -4.04 -11.21
N THR A 128 -7.59 -4.87 -10.88
CA THR A 128 -6.83 -5.69 -11.84
C THR A 128 -7.03 -7.16 -11.50
N LEU A 129 -7.47 -7.97 -12.48
CA LEU A 129 -7.73 -9.41 -12.32
C LEU A 129 -7.00 -10.19 -13.42
N SER A 130 -6.42 -11.33 -13.04
CA SER A 130 -5.84 -12.32 -13.96
C SER A 130 -6.65 -13.61 -13.86
N PHE A 131 -7.25 -14.07 -14.96
CA PHE A 131 -8.10 -15.26 -14.96
C PHE A 131 -7.90 -16.14 -16.20
N LYS A 132 -8.29 -17.41 -16.10
CA LYS A 132 -8.38 -18.38 -17.20
C LYS A 132 -9.66 -19.17 -17.04
N THR A 133 -10.42 -19.35 -18.13
CA THR A 133 -11.69 -20.10 -18.12
C THR A 133 -11.90 -20.83 -19.43
N THR A 134 -12.64 -21.94 -19.39
CA THR A 134 -13.20 -22.63 -20.57
C THR A 134 -14.62 -22.18 -20.89
N HIS A 135 -15.27 -21.42 -20.00
CA HIS A 135 -16.64 -20.95 -20.15
C HIS A 135 -16.67 -19.66 -20.99
N SER A 136 -17.64 -19.55 -21.90
CA SER A 136 -17.81 -18.37 -22.75
C SER A 136 -18.38 -17.15 -22.01
N ARG A 137 -19.03 -17.35 -20.85
CA ARG A 137 -19.63 -16.29 -20.02
C ARG A 137 -19.38 -16.61 -18.55
N ALA A 138 -18.85 -15.64 -17.80
CA ALA A 138 -18.60 -15.76 -16.37
C ALA A 138 -18.66 -14.39 -15.68
N LEU A 139 -19.11 -14.37 -14.42
CA LEU A 139 -19.00 -13.19 -13.55
C LEU A 139 -17.63 -13.20 -12.87
N LEU A 140 -16.83 -12.15 -13.06
CA LEU A 140 -15.47 -12.06 -12.50
C LEU A 140 -15.41 -11.20 -11.24
N TYR A 141 -16.22 -10.15 -11.18
CA TYR A 141 -16.27 -9.22 -10.05
C TYR A 141 -17.65 -8.59 -9.96
N ILE A 142 -18.13 -8.41 -8.74
CA ILE A 142 -19.32 -7.66 -8.41
C ILE A 142 -19.04 -6.83 -7.15
N GLY A 143 -19.32 -5.54 -7.22
CA GLY A 143 -19.09 -4.58 -6.15
C GLY A 143 -20.24 -3.60 -6.06
N GLY A 144 -20.64 -3.23 -4.84
CA GLY A 144 -21.80 -2.38 -4.60
C GLY A 144 -22.44 -2.64 -3.24
N ASP A 145 -23.35 -1.74 -2.87
CA ASP A 145 -24.18 -1.88 -1.67
C ASP A 145 -25.19 -3.02 -1.86
N ARG A 146 -25.45 -3.79 -0.80
CA ARG A 146 -26.42 -4.90 -0.78
C ARG A 146 -27.81 -4.47 -1.25
N LEU A 147 -28.15 -3.19 -1.12
CA LEU A 147 -29.44 -2.62 -1.50
C LEU A 147 -29.58 -2.26 -2.99
N VAL A 148 -28.53 -2.40 -3.80
CA VAL A 148 -28.53 -2.00 -5.23
C VAL A 148 -28.56 -3.21 -6.18
N TYR A 149 -28.69 -4.43 -5.66
CA TYR A 149 -28.81 -5.63 -6.48
C TYR A 149 -30.28 -5.97 -6.76
N LEU A 150 -30.79 -5.47 -7.89
CA LEU A 150 -31.95 -5.88 -8.73
C LEU A 150 -32.73 -4.67 -9.25
#